data_AF-A0A8J4DTQ3-F1
#
_entry.id   AF-A0A8J4DTQ3-F1
#
_cell.length_a   1.000
_cell.length_b   1.000
_cell.length_c   1.000
_cell.angle_alpha   90.00
_cell.angle_beta   90.00
_cell.angle_gamma   90.00
#
_symmetry.space_group_name_H-M   'P 1'
#
loop_
_entity.id
_entity.type
_entity.pdbx_description
1 polymer ?
#
loop_
_entity_poly.entity_id
_entity_poly.type
_entity_poly.pdbx_seq_one_letter_code
_entity_poly.pdbx_strand_id
1 'polypeptide(L)'
;MHISLGHLHRTHAPVVLDVGPVMHIEDLRAWKVAALVARAEHRDLIDVAAFLATNTPDELLALARRVDPGMEADDITAVGRRVDEVPTARFAEYGLDAEAVTELRRRFAAWPAGWRRTT
;
A
#
# COMPACT_ATOMS: atom_id res chain seq x y z
N MET A 1 10.61 -15.30 8.73
CA MET A 1 9.17 -15.57 8.62
C MET A 1 8.46 -14.70 9.65
N HIS A 2 7.76 -13.66 9.19
CA HIS A 2 6.98 -12.75 10.05
C HIS A 2 5.56 -13.32 10.18
N ILE A 3 5.08 -13.46 11.42
CA ILE A 3 3.69 -13.89 11.71
C ILE A 3 2.99 -12.70 12.37
N SER A 4 1.86 -12.28 11.80
CA SER A 4 1.05 -11.18 12.32
C SER A 4 -0.32 -11.70 12.77
N LEU A 5 -0.82 -11.22 13.92
CA LEU A 5 -2.19 -11.46 14.37
C LEU A 5 -3.11 -10.35 13.83
N GLY A 6 -4.21 -10.73 13.18
CA GLY A 6 -5.15 -9.80 12.56
C GLY A 6 -6.04 -9.06 13.56
N HIS A 7 -5.53 -8.01 14.19
CA HIS A 7 -6.34 -7.00 14.87
C HIS A 7 -6.29 -5.70 14.07
N LEU A 8 -7.37 -5.40 13.35
CA LEU A 8 -7.50 -4.17 12.55
C LEU A 8 -7.69 -2.96 13.45
N HIS A 9 -6.61 -2.54 14.11
CA HIS A 9 -6.57 -1.35 14.94
C HIS A 9 -7.04 -0.12 14.14
N ARG A 10 -7.93 0.68 14.74
CA ARG A 10 -8.47 1.90 14.15
C ARG A 10 -8.16 3.05 15.10
N THR A 11 -7.57 4.11 14.57
CA THR A 11 -7.25 5.30 15.37
C THR A 11 -8.31 6.38 15.23
N HIS A 12 -9.20 6.25 14.23
CA HIS A 12 -10.26 7.20 13.95
C HIS A 12 -11.66 6.60 14.15
N ALA A 13 -12.61 7.47 14.49
CA ALA A 13 -14.02 7.10 14.47
C ALA A 13 -14.44 6.67 13.05
N PRO A 14 -15.37 5.71 12.93
CA PRO A 14 -15.87 5.31 11.62
C PRO A 14 -16.58 6.48 10.93
N VAL A 15 -16.50 6.52 9.60
CA VAL A 15 -17.29 7.43 8.78
C VAL A 15 -18.64 6.77 8.50
N VAL A 16 -19.75 7.47 8.69
CA VAL A 16 -21.08 6.92 8.41
C VAL A 16 -21.48 7.25 6.97
N LEU A 17 -21.75 6.22 6.18
CA LEU A 17 -22.29 6.31 4.83
C LEU A 17 -23.69 5.65 4.78
N ASP A 18 -24.37 5.73 3.64
CA ASP A 18 -25.70 5.10 3.45
C ASP A 18 -25.68 3.58 3.65
N VAL A 19 -24.53 2.95 3.44
CA VAL A 19 -24.28 1.52 3.68
C VAL A 19 -23.94 1.19 5.15
N GLY A 20 -23.92 2.20 6.03
CA GLY A 20 -23.56 2.11 7.43
C GLY A 20 -22.14 2.61 7.77
N PRO A 21 -21.64 2.34 8.99
CA PRO A 21 -20.31 2.77 9.42
C PRO A 21 -19.19 2.06 8.65
N VAL A 22 -18.30 2.84 8.04
CA VAL A 22 -17.11 2.36 7.31
C VAL A 22 -15.81 2.84 7.96
N MET A 23 -14.71 2.18 7.62
CA MET A 23 -13.38 2.54 8.10
C MET A 23 -13.00 3.95 7.63
N HIS A 24 -12.38 4.74 8.52
CA HIS A 24 -11.84 6.04 8.16
C HIS A 24 -10.73 5.89 7.11
N ILE A 25 -10.62 6.85 6.19
CA ILE A 25 -9.72 6.74 5.03
C ILE A 25 -8.25 6.62 5.44
N GLU A 26 -7.82 7.30 6.50
CA GLU A 26 -6.44 7.19 6.99
C GLU A 26 -6.13 5.78 7.53
N ASP A 27 -7.07 5.19 8.26
CA ASP A 27 -6.91 3.83 8.81
C ASP A 27 -6.88 2.81 7.65
N LEU A 28 -7.70 3.04 6.63
CA LEU A 28 -7.69 2.22 5.40
C LEU A 28 -6.34 2.30 4.69
N ARG A 29 -5.81 3.51 4.48
CA ARG A 29 -4.49 3.72 3.86
C ARG A 29 -3.41 3.01 4.67
N ALA A 30 -3.40 3.17 6.00
CA ALA A 30 -2.44 2.52 6.88
C ALA A 30 -2.42 1.00 6.69
N TRP A 31 -3.58 0.35 6.78
CA TRP A 31 -3.69 -1.11 6.66
C TRP A 31 -3.39 -1.63 5.26
N LYS A 32 -3.77 -0.90 4.21
CA LYS A 32 -3.48 -1.29 2.83
C LYS A 32 -2.00 -1.21 2.50
N VAL A 33 -1.31 -0.19 3.01
CA VAL A 33 0.13 -0.05 2.83
C VAL A 33 0.89 -1.10 3.64
N ALA A 34 0.48 -1.37 4.89
CA ALA A 34 1.06 -2.46 5.68
C ALA A 34 0.88 -3.83 4.98
N ALA A 35 -0.32 -4.10 4.45
CA ALA A 35 -0.58 -5.30 3.67
C ALA A 35 0.28 -5.36 2.40
N LEU A 36 0.44 -4.25 1.69
CA LEU A 36 1.31 -4.20 0.51
C LEU A 36 2.75 -4.59 0.86
N VAL A 37 3.30 -4.04 1.93
CA VAL A 37 4.67 -4.34 2.37
C VAL A 37 4.81 -5.79 2.81
N ALA A 38 3.82 -6.34 3.52
CA ALA A 38 3.88 -7.68 4.08
C ALA A 38 3.75 -8.82 3.03
N ARG A 39 3.00 -8.61 1.93
CA ARG A 39 2.72 -9.68 0.95
C ARG A 39 2.77 -9.28 -0.52
N ALA A 40 2.76 -7.99 -0.83
CA ALA A 40 2.88 -7.45 -2.19
C ALA A 40 1.91 -8.08 -3.23
N GLU A 41 0.64 -8.25 -2.84
CA GLU A 41 -0.40 -8.77 -3.73
C GLU A 41 -0.83 -7.74 -4.78
N HIS A 42 -1.29 -8.22 -5.94
CA HIS A 42 -1.65 -7.36 -7.09
C HIS A 42 -2.71 -6.32 -6.74
N ARG A 43 -3.72 -6.72 -5.94
CA ARG A 43 -4.76 -5.79 -5.45
C ARG A 43 -4.20 -4.69 -4.54
N ASP A 44 -3.21 -5.02 -3.71
CA ASP A 44 -2.64 -4.05 -2.77
C ASP A 44 -1.80 -3.01 -3.54
N LEU A 45 -1.16 -3.42 -4.64
CA LEU A 45 -0.49 -2.50 -5.58
C LEU A 45 -1.48 -1.52 -6.22
N ILE A 46 -2.64 -2.02 -6.67
CA ILE A 46 -3.70 -1.18 -7.24
C ILE A 46 -4.21 -0.18 -6.21
N ASP A 47 -4.54 -0.64 -5.01
CA ASP A 47 -5.06 0.21 -3.94
C ASP A 47 -4.06 1.30 -3.53
N VAL A 48 -2.79 0.93 -3.33
CA VAL A 48 -1.76 1.91 -2.93
C VAL A 48 -1.41 2.86 -4.07
N ALA A 49 -1.42 2.42 -5.33
CA ALA A 49 -1.29 3.34 -6.47
C ALA A 49 -2.42 4.37 -6.53
N ALA A 50 -3.64 4.01 -6.12
CA ALA A 50 -4.72 4.99 -6.00
C ALA A 50 -4.41 6.05 -4.93
N PHE A 51 -3.86 5.65 -3.79
CA PHE A 51 -3.47 6.59 -2.72
C PHE A 51 -2.28 7.48 -3.12
N LEU A 52 -1.31 6.93 -3.86
CA LEU A 52 -0.14 7.67 -4.37
C LEU A 52 -0.52 8.78 -5.37
N ALA A 53 -1.77 8.86 -5.83
CA ALA A 53 -2.25 10.00 -6.62
C ALA A 53 -2.31 11.30 -5.81
N THR A 54 -2.48 11.21 -4.48
CA THR A 54 -2.66 12.38 -3.58
C THR A 54 -1.74 12.35 -2.37
N ASN A 55 -0.90 11.33 -2.25
CA ASN A 55 -0.01 11.13 -1.10
C ASN A 55 1.39 10.75 -1.56
N THR A 56 2.38 11.11 -0.76
CA THR A 56 3.76 10.64 -0.98
C THR A 56 3.96 9.24 -0.38
N PRO A 57 4.93 8.46 -0.88
CA PRO A 57 5.30 7.20 -0.25
C PRO A 57 5.63 7.35 1.24
N ASP A 58 6.33 8.41 1.63
CA ASP A 58 6.73 8.65 3.02
C ASP A 58 5.53 8.91 3.94
N GLU A 59 4.54 9.67 3.48
CA GLU A 59 3.28 9.85 4.22
C GLU A 59 2.58 8.51 4.44
N LEU A 60 2.42 7.72 3.38
CA LEU A 60 1.75 6.43 3.44
C LEU A 60 2.48 5.41 4.34
N LEU A 61 3.82 5.37 4.25
CA LEU A 61 4.65 4.52 5.11
C LEU A 61 4.61 4.97 6.57
N ALA A 62 4.51 6.28 6.84
CA ALA A 62 4.30 6.78 8.19
C ALA A 62 2.95 6.34 8.78
N LEU A 63 1.87 6.33 7.97
CA LEU A 63 0.58 5.77 8.41
C LEU A 63 0.72 4.27 8.72
N ALA A 64 1.33 3.50 7.82
CA ALA A 64 1.47 2.06 7.93
C ALA A 64 2.26 1.61 9.17
N ARG A 65 3.35 2.30 9.50
CA ARG A 65 4.16 2.02 10.70
C ARG A 65 3.39 2.14 12.02
N ARG A 66 2.27 2.88 12.05
CA ARG A 66 1.43 2.96 13.26
C ARG A 66 0.66 1.66 13.52
N VAL A 67 0.31 0.93 12.47
CA VAL A 67 -0.47 -0.32 12.56
C VAL A 67 0.41 -1.56 12.42
N ASP A 68 1.58 -1.43 11.81
CA ASP A 68 2.62 -2.45 11.75
C ASP A 68 4.01 -1.85 12.04
N PRO A 69 4.40 -1.74 13.33
CA PRO A 69 5.72 -1.24 13.71
C PRO A 69 6.87 -2.16 13.31
N GLY A 70 6.58 -3.42 12.92
CA GLY A 70 7.57 -4.42 12.52
C GLY A 70 7.95 -4.38 11.05
N MET A 71 7.46 -3.39 10.29
CA MET A 71 7.80 -3.23 8.88
C MET A 71 9.32 -3.01 8.68
N GLU A 72 9.94 -3.95 7.97
CA GLU A 72 11.37 -3.90 7.66
C GLU A 72 11.66 -3.12 6.38
N ALA A 73 12.83 -2.49 6.33
CA ALA A 73 13.28 -1.70 5.19
C ALA A 73 13.41 -2.51 3.88
N ASP A 74 13.81 -3.77 4.00
CA ASP A 74 13.99 -4.67 2.86
C ASP A 74 12.65 -5.04 2.23
N ASP A 75 11.60 -5.22 3.05
CA ASP A 75 10.24 -5.49 2.59
C ASP A 75 9.65 -4.28 1.86
N ILE A 76 9.88 -3.07 2.39
CA ILE A 76 9.50 -1.82 1.72
C ILE A 76 10.17 -1.74 0.34
N THR A 77 11.46 -2.02 0.27
CA THR A 77 12.22 -1.96 -0.99
C THR A 77 11.76 -3.04 -1.98
N ALA A 78 11.36 -4.21 -1.50
CA ALA A 78 10.88 -5.32 -2.32
C ALA A 78 9.62 -4.99 -3.11
N VAL A 79 8.75 -4.11 -2.58
CA VAL A 79 7.54 -3.64 -3.27
C VAL A 79 7.87 -2.97 -4.60
N GLY A 80 8.90 -2.13 -4.66
CA GLY A 80 9.30 -1.45 -5.90
C GLY A 80 9.68 -2.45 -7.00
N ARG A 81 10.48 -3.47 -6.65
CA ARG A 81 10.81 -4.56 -7.58
C ARG A 81 9.57 -5.32 -8.03
N ARG A 82 8.64 -5.58 -7.09
CA ARG A 82 7.42 -6.32 -7.39
C ARG A 82 6.52 -5.60 -8.39
N VAL A 83 6.40 -4.26 -8.31
CA VAL A 83 5.63 -3.44 -9.26
C VAL A 83 6.09 -3.68 -10.71
N ASP A 84 7.40 -3.76 -10.91
CA ASP A 84 8.01 -3.95 -12.22
C ASP A 84 7.89 -5.39 -12.74
N GLU A 85 7.99 -6.38 -11.83
CA GLU A 85 7.94 -7.80 -12.16
C GLU A 85 6.54 -8.32 -12.51
N VAL A 86 5.47 -7.72 -11.96
CA VAL A 86 4.11 -8.20 -12.21
C VAL A 86 3.72 -7.94 -13.67
N PRO A 87 3.34 -8.99 -14.44
CA PRO A 87 2.90 -8.82 -15.82
C PRO A 87 1.61 -8.00 -15.91
N THR A 88 1.52 -7.14 -16.93
CA THR A 88 0.33 -6.31 -17.20
C THR A 88 -0.96 -7.13 -17.23
N ALA A 89 -0.93 -8.35 -17.76
CA ALA A 89 -2.10 -9.24 -17.84
C ALA A 89 -2.71 -9.59 -16.47
N ARG A 90 -1.93 -9.57 -15.38
CA ARG A 90 -2.45 -9.83 -14.03
C ARG A 90 -3.30 -8.68 -13.50
N PHE A 91 -3.02 -7.46 -13.94
CA PHE A 91 -3.85 -6.30 -13.60
C PHE A 91 -5.13 -6.23 -14.43
N ALA A 92 -5.15 -6.85 -15.62
CA ALA A 92 -6.36 -6.95 -16.44
C ALA A 92 -7.45 -7.80 -15.77
N GLU A 93 -7.09 -8.76 -14.91
CA GLU A 93 -8.04 -9.51 -14.05
C GLU A 93 -8.82 -8.59 -13.09
N TYR A 94 -8.27 -7.41 -12.79
CA TYR A 94 -8.90 -6.36 -11.98
C TYR A 94 -9.52 -5.23 -12.83
N GLY A 95 -9.58 -5.40 -14.16
CA GLY A 95 -10.17 -4.44 -15.08
C GLY A 95 -9.27 -3.27 -15.47
N LEU A 96 -7.95 -3.32 -15.17
CA LEU A 96 -7.01 -2.31 -15.62
C LEU A 96 -6.57 -2.58 -17.07
N ASP A 97 -6.63 -1.56 -17.91
CA ASP A 97 -6.02 -1.57 -19.23
C ASP A 97 -4.51 -1.23 -19.18
N ALA A 98 -3.85 -1.24 -20.34
CA ALA A 98 -2.42 -0.98 -20.44
C ALA A 98 -2.03 0.44 -20.00
N GLU A 99 -2.90 1.43 -20.21
CA GLU A 99 -2.67 2.81 -19.80
C GLU A 99 -2.75 2.95 -18.28
N ALA A 100 -3.78 2.36 -17.67
CA ALA A 100 -3.93 2.32 -16.21
C ALA A 100 -2.75 1.59 -15.53
N VAL A 101 -2.22 0.53 -16.13
CA VAL A 101 -1.02 -0.16 -15.60
C VAL A 101 0.23 0.70 -15.73
N THR A 102 0.36 1.46 -16.83
CA THR A 102 1.48 2.40 -17.00
C THR A 102 1.44 3.50 -15.94
N GLU A 103 0.27 4.06 -15.70
CA GLU A 103 0.05 5.07 -14.67
C GLU A 103 0.30 4.50 -13.26
N LEU A 104 -0.16 3.28 -12.98
CA LEU A 104 0.11 2.57 -11.73
C LEU A 104 1.62 2.50 -11.48
N ARG A 105 2.41 2.02 -12.45
CA ARG A 105 3.87 1.94 -12.34
C ARG A 105 4.52 3.31 -12.16
N ARG A 106 4.03 4.32 -12.88
CA ARG A 106 4.52 5.71 -12.76
C ARG A 106 4.34 6.25 -11.34
N ARG A 107 3.22 5.95 -10.67
CA ARG A 107 2.98 6.40 -9.29
C ARG A 107 3.93 5.77 -8.27
N PHE A 108 4.40 4.55 -8.55
CA PHE A 108 5.43 3.88 -7.74
C PHE A 108 6.85 4.34 -8.06
N ALA A 109 7.09 5.24 -9.03
CA ALA A 109 8.44 5.66 -9.40
C ALA A 109 9.22 6.33 -8.26
N ALA A 110 8.52 6.95 -7.31
CA ALA A 110 9.10 7.56 -6.10
C ALA A 110 9.18 6.59 -4.91
N TRP A 111 8.76 5.33 -5.08
CA TRP A 111 8.79 4.35 -4.00
C TRP A 111 10.23 4.07 -3.54
N PRO A 112 10.48 3.90 -2.22
CA PRO A 112 11.84 3.75 -1.73
C PRO A 112 12.56 2.53 -2.34
N ALA A 113 13.70 2.79 -2.99
CA ALA A 113 14.59 1.76 -3.54
C ALA A 113 15.66 1.26 -2.53
N GLY A 114 15.61 1.76 -1.29
CA GLY A 114 16.49 1.40 -0.20
C GLY A 114 16.39 2.40 0.95
N TRP A 115 16.26 1.91 2.18
CA TRP A 115 16.25 2.78 3.37
C TRP A 115 17.67 3.15 3.78
N ARG A 116 17.97 4.46 3.90
CA ARG A 116 19.13 4.93 4.67
C ARG A 116 18.63 5.31 6.05
N ARG A 117 19.09 4.62 7.10
CA ARG A 117 18.90 5.09 8.49
C ARG A 117 19.53 6.47 8.59
N THR A 118 18.71 7.50 8.73
CA THR A 118 19.19 8.79 9.25
C THR A 118 19.33 8.60 10.76
N THR A 119 20.56 8.81 11.23
CA THR A 119 21.02 8.71 12.61
C THR A 119 20.23 9.58 13.57
#